data_AF-A0A8B7Y787-F1
#
_entry.id   AF-A0A8B7Y787-F1
#
_cell.length_a   1.000
_cell.length_b   1.000
_cell.length_c   1.000
_cell.angle_alpha   90.00
_cell.angle_beta   90.00
_cell.angle_gamma   90.00
#
_symmetry.space_group_name_H-M   'P 1'
#
loop_
_entity.id
_entity.type
_entity.pdbx_description
1 polymer ?
#
loop_
_entity_poly.entity_id
_entity_poly.type
_entity_poly.pdbx_seq_one_letter_code
_entity_poly.pdbx_strand_id
1 'polypeptide(L)' 'MGLKQNLHKNIPLNGTEIAEADVDRKQFVFRLKPSESRRTYYLQAACQEELQEWMQAICFAKAASRQGGASQACSIQ' A
#
# COMPACT_ATOMS: atom_id res chain seq x y z
N MET A 1 23.49 18.23 -16.02
CA MET A 1 23.18 16.91 -15.44
C MET A 1 21.94 17.04 -14.57
N GLY A 2 20.81 16.46 -14.99
CA GLY A 2 19.57 16.54 -14.19
C GLY A 2 19.64 15.58 -13.01
N LEU A 3 19.65 16.13 -11.80
CA LEU A 3 19.34 15.36 -10.58
C LEU A 3 17.94 14.77 -10.77
N LYS A 4 17.86 13.48 -11.09
CA LYS A 4 16.61 12.73 -10.97
C LYS A 4 16.26 12.72 -9.49
N GLN A 5 15.49 13.73 -9.06
CA GLN A 5 14.92 13.75 -7.72
C GLN A 5 14.20 12.41 -7.55
N ASN A 6 14.70 11.60 -6.63
CA ASN A 6 14.04 10.39 -6.19
C ASN A 6 12.75 10.83 -5.51
N LEU A 7 11.70 11.05 -6.32
CA LEU A 7 10.36 11.32 -5.87
C LEU A 7 9.84 10.03 -5.27
N HIS A 8 10.23 9.75 -4.03
CA HIS A 8 9.65 8.67 -3.25
C HIS A 8 8.16 9.00 -3.12
N LYS A 9 7.33 8.29 -3.88
CA LYS A 9 5.88 8.41 -3.77
C LYS A 9 5.47 7.73 -2.48
N ASN A 10 5.23 8.52 -1.45
CA ASN A 10 4.63 8.03 -0.22
C ASN A 10 3.11 7.93 -0.42
N ILE A 11 2.54 6.77 -0.11
CA ILE A 11 1.10 6.58 -0.04
C ILE A 11 0.76 6.48 1.45
N PRO A 12 0.11 7.48 2.05
CA PRO A 12 -0.29 7.38 3.44
C PRO A 12 -1.25 6.19 3.57
N LEU A 13 -1.01 5.29 4.52
CA LEU A 13 -1.85 4.11 4.70
C LEU A 13 -3.06 4.39 5.60
N ASN A 14 -2.99 5.44 6.42
CA ASN A 14 -4.08 5.81 7.31
C ASN A 14 -5.32 6.22 6.51
N GLY A 15 -6.45 5.58 6.80
CA GLY A 15 -7.69 5.80 6.04
C GLY A 15 -7.67 5.33 4.58
N THR A 16 -6.61 4.69 4.11
CA THR A 16 -6.51 4.23 2.71
C THR A 16 -7.41 3.03 2.46
N GLU A 17 -8.32 3.17 1.50
CA GLU A 17 -9.16 2.08 1.03
C GLU A 17 -8.32 1.18 0.12
N ILE A 18 -8.37 -0.14 0.36
CA ILE A 18 -7.76 -1.15 -0.49
C ILE A 18 -8.85 -2.09 -1.00
N ALA A 19 -8.86 -2.36 -2.29
CA ALA A 19 -9.83 -3.26 -2.91
C ALA A 19 -9.23 -3.86 -4.18
N GLU A 20 -9.69 -5.06 -4.55
CA GLU A 20 -9.44 -5.59 -5.89
C GLU A 20 -10.06 -4.65 -6.93
N ALA A 21 -9.39 -4.53 -8.06
CA ALA A 21 -9.82 -3.67 -9.15
C ALA A 21 -9.64 -4.38 -10.48
N ASP A 22 -10.66 -4.31 -11.32
CA ASP A 22 -10.55 -4.71 -12.72
C ASP A 22 -10.15 -3.48 -13.55
N VAL A 23 -8.99 -3.55 -14.20
CA VAL A 23 -8.46 -2.45 -15.01
C VAL A 23 -8.02 -2.98 -16.36
N ASP A 24 -8.75 -2.65 -17.42
CA ASP A 24 -8.32 -2.85 -18.81
C ASP A 24 -7.85 -4.29 -19.11
N ARG A 25 -8.59 -5.28 -18.59
CA ARG A 25 -8.30 -6.73 -18.68
C ARG A 25 -7.03 -7.19 -17.95
N LYS A 26 -6.41 -6.33 -17.13
CA LYS A 26 -5.29 -6.72 -16.29
C LYS A 26 -5.80 -7.55 -15.11
N GLN A 27 -5.27 -8.76 -14.99
CA GLN A 27 -5.52 -9.64 -13.86
C GLN A 27 -4.61 -9.28 -12.68
N PHE A 28 -5.04 -9.69 -11.49
CA PHE A 28 -4.29 -9.50 -10.24
C PHE A 28 -3.99 -8.03 -9.95
N VAL A 29 -4.99 -7.18 -10.15
CA VAL A 29 -4.89 -5.75 -9.87
C VAL A 29 -5.67 -5.39 -8.61
N PHE A 30 -5.04 -4.58 -7.76
CA PHE A 30 -5.69 -3.97 -6.62
C PHE A 30 -5.48 -2.46 -6.64
N ARG A 31 -6.44 -1.74 -6.07
CA ARG A 31 -6.41 -0.28 -5.96
C ARG A 31 -6.14 0.15 -4.53
N LEU A 32 -5.41 1.26 -4.40
CA LEU A 32 -5.22 2.00 -3.16
C LEU A 32 -5.76 3.40 -3.34
N LYS A 33 -6.69 3.79 -2.47
CA LYS A 33 -7.30 5.12 -2.47
C LYS A 33 -7.17 5.75 -1.09
N PRO A 34 -6.16 6.63 -0.88
CA PRO A 34 -6.03 7.36 0.37
C PRO A 34 -7.20 8.28 0.60
N SER A 35 -7.72 8.34 1.83
CA SER A 35 -8.79 9.27 2.19
C SER A 35 -8.38 10.74 2.05
N GLU A 36 -7.09 11.03 2.26
CA GLU A 36 -6.53 12.38 2.19
C GLU A 36 -6.16 12.81 0.76
N SER A 37 -6.17 11.88 -0.20
CA SER A 37 -5.74 12.15 -1.57
C SER A 37 -6.83 11.81 -2.57
N ARG A 38 -7.02 12.69 -3.57
CA ARG A 38 -7.89 12.38 -4.72
C ARG A 38 -7.27 11.37 -5.69
N ARG A 39 -6.02 10.94 -5.45
CA ARG A 39 -5.33 9.99 -6.32
C ARG A 39 -5.68 8.56 -5.96
N THR A 40 -6.13 7.81 -6.95
CA THR A 40 -6.25 6.35 -6.88
C THR A 40 -5.01 5.74 -7.53
N TYR A 41 -4.34 4.84 -6.82
CA TYR A 41 -3.23 4.06 -7.32
C TYR A 41 -3.72 2.67 -7.67
N TYR A 42 -3.24 2.13 -8.79
CA TYR A 42 -3.53 0.77 -9.21
C TYR A 42 -2.21 0.02 -9.29
N LEU A 43 -2.13 -1.11 -8.61
CA LEU A 43 -0.98 -1.99 -8.58
C LEU A 43 -1.37 -3.33 -9.14
N GLN A 44 -0.49 -3.89 -9.97
CA GLN A 44 -0.65 -5.20 -10.57
C GLN A 44 0.39 -6.13 -9.97
N ALA A 45 -0.05 -7.28 -9.46
CA ALA A 45 0.82 -8.38 -9.04
C ALA A 45 1.06 -9.35 -10.21
N ALA A 46 2.06 -10.24 -10.10
CA ALA A 46 2.27 -11.25 -11.13
C ALA A 46 1.27 -12.41 -11.03
N CYS A 47 0.72 -12.66 -9.84
CA CYS A 47 -0.25 -13.72 -9.56
C CYS A 47 -1.24 -13.35 -8.44
N GLN A 48 -2.26 -14.20 -8.24
CA GLN A 48 -3.25 -14.02 -7.17
C GLN A 48 -2.63 -14.12 -5.77
N GLU A 49 -1.65 -15.00 -5.57
CA GLU A 49 -0.97 -15.19 -4.28
C GLU A 49 -0.26 -13.91 -3.85
N GLU A 50 0.60 -13.35 -4.72
CA GLU A 50 1.26 -12.06 -4.47
C GLU A 50 0.24 -10.94 -4.22
N LEU A 51 -0.85 -10.88 -4.97
CA LEU A 51 -1.89 -9.87 -4.74
C LEU A 51 -2.46 -9.97 -3.32
N GLN A 52 -2.77 -11.17 -2.87
CA GLN A 52 -3.30 -11.39 -1.51
C GLN A 52 -2.25 -11.07 -0.45
N GLU A 53 -0.99 -11.46 -0.64
CA GLU A 53 0.11 -11.12 0.26
C GLU A 53 0.30 -9.61 0.38
N TRP A 54 0.32 -8.89 -0.74
CA TRP A 54 0.41 -7.43 -0.74
C TRP A 54 -0.76 -6.79 -0.03
N MET A 55 -2.00 -7.23 -0.32
CA MET A 55 -3.19 -6.69 0.32
C MET A 55 -3.19 -6.94 1.83
N GLN A 56 -2.79 -8.14 2.26
CA GLN A 56 -2.69 -8.51 3.66
C GLN A 56 -1.61 -7.70 4.38
N ALA A 57 -0.41 -7.58 3.81
CA ALA A 57 0.68 -6.80 4.38
C ALA A 57 0.30 -5.32 4.54
N ILE A 58 -0.39 -4.74 3.55
CA ILE A 58 -0.89 -3.36 3.61
C ILE A 58 -1.98 -3.23 4.69
N CYS A 59 -2.93 -4.15 4.77
CA CYS A 59 -3.93 -4.18 5.84
C CYS A 59 -3.31 -4.31 7.23
N PHE A 60 -2.29 -5.14 7.38
CA PHE A 60 -1.55 -5.28 8.63
C PHE A 60 -0.82 -3.99 9.00
N ALA A 61 -0.09 -3.36 8.06
CA ALA A 61 0.56 -2.08 8.29
C ALA A 61 -0.43 -0.95 8.64
N LYS A 62 -1.62 -0.97 8.03
CA LYS A 62 -2.73 -0.07 8.38
C LYS A 62 -3.25 -0.29 9.80
N ALA A 63 -3.34 -1.54 10.25
CA ALA A 63 -3.77 -1.86 11.61
C ALA A 63 -2.67 -1.48 12.63
N ALA A 64 -1.41 -1.80 12.34
CA ALA A 64 -0.27 -1.47 13.19
C ALA A 64 -0.11 0.05 13.37
N SER A 65 -0.35 0.84 12.33
CA SER A 65 -0.30 2.32 12.42
C SER A 65 -1.43 2.93 13.25
N ARG A 66 -2.57 2.22 13.44
CA ARG A 66 -3.63 2.64 14.37
C ARG A 66 -3.29 2.35 15.84
N GLN A 67 -2.35 1.45 16.10
CA GLN A 67 -1.79 1.18 17.44
C GLN A 67 -0.65 2.16 17.78
N GLY A 68 -0.89 3.46 17.66
CA GLY A 68 -0.06 4.49 18.28
C GLY A 68 -0.29 4.58 19.80
N GLY A 69 -0.13 3.46 20.52
CA GLY A 69 -0.38 3.39 21.95
C GLY A 69 0.34 2.29 22.74
N ALA A 70 1.09 1.37 22.10
CA ALA A 70 1.95 0.47 22.85
C ALA A 70 3.17 0.07 22.02
N SER A 71 4.32 0.53 22.50
CA SER A 71 5.68 0.05 22.28
C SER A 71 5.77 -1.39 21.75
N GLN A 72 6.52 -1.58 20.66
CA GLN A 72 7.91 -2.04 20.74
C GLN A 72 8.50 -2.02 19.33
N ALA A 73 9.40 -1.07 19.11
CA ALA A 73 10.43 -1.24 18.09
C ALA A 73 11.22 -2.49 18.47
N CYS A 74 11.08 -3.57 17.70
CA CYS A 74 11.91 -4.75 17.84
C CYS A 74 13.30 -4.39 17.30
N SER A 75 14.17 -3.91 18.18
CA SER A 75 15.61 -3.91 17.93
C SER A 75 16.10 -5.33 18.12
N ILE A 76 16.31 -6.05 17.02
CA ILE A 76 17.09 -7.30 17.05
C ILE A 76 18.54 -6.87 17.29
N GLN A 77 19.12 -7.31 18.41
CA GLN A 77 20.50 -7.08 18.81
C GLN A 77 21.31 -8.37 18.66
#